data_AF-A0A930AKF0-F1
#
_entry.id   AF-A0A930AKF0-F1
#
_cell.length_a   1.000
_cell.length_b   1.000
_cell.length_c   1.000
_cell.angle_alpha   90.00
_cell.angle_beta   90.00
_cell.angle_gamma   90.00
#
_symmetry.space_group_name_H-M   'P 1'
#
loop_
_entity.id
_entity.type
_entity.pdbx_description
1 polymer ?
#
loop_
_entity_poly.entity_id
_entity_poly.type
_entity_poly.pdbx_seq_one_letter_code
_entity_poly.pdbx_strand_id
1 'polypeptide(L)' 'MATSFFLGIEKRWYNQSMKTLIWDFNGTILDDLQLCLSIENEMLKKRGMEKYPVSKQDYLNTFSFPVINYYYHIGYTFD' A
#
# COMPACT_ATOMS: atom_id res chain seq x y z
N MET A 1 -30.17 -43.88 4.20
CA MET A 1 -28.71 -44.11 4.04
C MET A 1 -28.08 -42.91 3.31
N ALA A 2 -28.20 -41.69 3.85
CA ALA A 2 -27.65 -40.47 3.22
C ALA A 2 -27.66 -39.26 4.18
N THR A 3 -26.95 -39.33 5.32
CA THR A 3 -26.86 -38.16 6.23
C THR A 3 -25.48 -37.96 6.86
N SER A 4 -24.41 -38.61 6.38
CA SER A 4 -23.10 -38.53 7.04
C SER A 4 -21.98 -37.87 6.21
N PHE A 5 -22.25 -37.34 5.00
CA PHE A 5 -21.17 -36.88 4.12
C PHE A 5 -20.88 -35.36 4.11
N PHE A 6 -21.68 -34.53 4.79
CA PHE A 6 -21.54 -33.06 4.72
C PHE A 6 -20.96 -32.38 5.98
N LEU A 7 -20.71 -33.10 7.08
CA LEU A 7 -20.27 -32.48 8.34
C LEU A 7 -18.75 -32.35 8.53
N GLY A 8 -17.95 -32.81 7.57
CA GLY A 8 -16.48 -32.91 7.73
C GLY A 8 -15.68 -31.65 7.38
N ILE A 9 -16.23 -30.75 6.56
CA ILE A 9 -15.46 -29.63 5.99
C ILE A 9 -15.65 -28.33 6.80
N GLU A 10 -16.84 -28.11 7.38
CA GLU A 10 -17.14 -26.88 8.12
C GLU A 10 -16.48 -26.81 9.51
N LYS A 11 -16.30 -27.95 10.19
CA LYS A 11 -15.73 -27.98 11.55
C LYS A 11 -14.21 -27.76 11.62
N ARG A 12 -13.49 -27.81 10.49
CA ARG A 12 -12.03 -27.69 10.46
C ARG A 12 -11.53 -26.26 10.72
N TRP A 13 -12.39 -25.26 10.53
CA TRP A 13 -12.03 -23.83 10.65
C TRP A 13 -12.46 -23.20 11.98
N TYR A 14 -13.28 -23.89 12.80
CA TYR A 14 -13.89 -23.29 13.99
C TYR A 14 -12.99 -23.27 15.25
N ASN A 15 -11.78 -23.81 15.18
CA ASN A 15 -10.96 -24.07 16.39
C ASN A 15 -9.54 -23.48 16.36
N GLN A 16 -9.30 -22.43 15.57
CA GLN A 16 -8.04 -21.68 15.63
C GLN A 16 -8.29 -20.27 16.18
N SER A 17 -7.85 -20.02 17.42
CA SER A 17 -7.79 -18.66 17.95
C SER A 17 -6.68 -17.89 17.22
N MET A 18 -7.04 -16.86 16.47
CA MET A 18 -6.09 -15.90 15.91
C MET A 18 -5.47 -15.11 17.07
N LYS A 19 -4.25 -15.46 17.46
CA LYS A 19 -3.53 -14.81 18.57
C LYS A 19 -2.68 -13.60 18.14
N THR A 20 -2.41 -13.49 16.85
CA THR A 20 -1.50 -12.48 16.30
C THR A 20 -2.17 -11.78 15.15
N LEU A 21 -2.09 -10.45 15.15
CA LEU A 21 -2.58 -9.60 14.10
C LEU A 21 -1.43 -8.68 13.67
N ILE A 22 -1.13 -8.67 12.38
CA ILE A 22 -0.09 -7.83 11.79
C ILE A 22 -0.80 -6.73 11.02
N TRP A 23 -0.38 -5.49 11.25
CA TRP A 23 -0.88 -4.30 10.56
C TRP A 23 0.28 -3.62 9.88
N ASP A 24 0.05 -3.17 8.66
CA ASP A 24 0.90 -2.16 8.05
C ASP A 24 0.53 -0.76 8.59
N PHE A 25 1.35 0.24 8.31
CA PHE A 25 1.07 1.63 8.65
C PHE A 25 0.26 2.31 7.54
N ASN A 26 0.89 2.47 6.37
CA ASN A 26 0.39 3.32 5.28
C ASN A 26 -0.91 2.75 4.71
N GLY A 27 -1.96 3.56 4.68
CA GLY A 27 -3.30 3.14 4.25
C GLY A 27 -3.96 2.05 5.11
N THR A 28 -3.37 1.66 6.25
CA THR A 28 -3.90 0.61 7.15
C THR A 28 -4.20 1.18 8.55
N ILE A 29 -3.19 1.61 9.29
CA ILE A 29 -3.38 2.34 10.56
C ILE A 29 -3.54 3.85 10.30
N LEU A 30 -2.86 4.36 9.26
CA LEU A 30 -2.79 5.78 8.94
C LEU A 30 -3.39 6.05 7.56
N ASP A 31 -4.27 7.06 7.47
CA ASP A 31 -4.68 7.66 6.19
C ASP A 31 -3.70 8.79 5.84
N ASP A 32 -2.55 8.42 5.28
CA ASP A 32 -1.39 9.27 5.06
C ASP A 32 -1.29 9.82 3.62
N LEU A 33 -2.20 9.41 2.72
CA LEU A 33 -2.10 9.68 1.29
C LEU A 33 -1.92 11.16 0.95
N GLN A 34 -2.73 12.05 1.55
CA GLN A 34 -2.64 13.48 1.27
C GLN A 34 -1.34 14.09 1.80
N LEU A 35 -0.89 13.64 2.97
CA LEU A 35 0.34 14.11 3.59
C LEU A 35 1.55 13.71 2.72
N CYS A 36 1.66 12.44 2.35
CA CYS A 36 2.75 11.94 1.50
C CYS A 36 2.78 12.66 0.14
N LEU A 37 1.63 12.84 -0.50
CA LEU A 37 1.53 13.56 -1.77
C LEU A 37 1.98 15.03 -1.65
N SER A 38 1.63 15.70 -0.55
CA SER A 38 2.02 17.09 -0.30
C SER A 38 3.53 17.22 -0.11
N ILE A 39 4.13 16.30 0.65
CA ILE A 39 5.58 16.26 0.89
C ILE A 39 6.31 16.01 -0.42
N GLU A 40 5.86 15.05 -1.23
CA GLU A 40 6.49 14.73 -2.52
C GLU A 40 6.53 15.95 -3.45
N ASN A 41 5.39 16.63 -3.62
CA ASN A 41 5.32 17.80 -4.47
C ASN A 41 6.19 18.96 -3.95
N GLU A 42 6.28 19.15 -2.64
CA GLU A 42 7.21 20.13 -2.04
C GLU A 42 8.68 19.73 -2.25
N MET A 43 9.02 18.45 -2.19
CA MET A 43 10.38 17.97 -2.47
C MET A 43 10.78 18.21 -3.94
N LEU A 44 9.88 17.90 -4.88
CA LEU A 44 10.10 18.15 -6.31
C LEU A 44 10.31 19.63 -6.59
N LYS A 45 9.48 20.50 -6.00
CA LYS A 45 9.62 21.95 -6.11
C LYS A 45 10.96 22.45 -5.59
N LYS A 46 11.43 21.96 -4.44
CA LYS A 46 12.74 22.33 -3.88
C LYS A 46 13.92 21.94 -4.77
N ARG A 47 13.73 20.97 -5.68
CA ARG A 47 14.74 20.47 -6.61
C ARG A 47 14.65 21.10 -8.01
N GLY A 48 13.76 22.09 -8.23
CA GLY A 48 13.55 22.66 -9.57
C GLY A 48 12.81 21.72 -10.52
N MET A 49 12.08 20.73 -9.97
CA MET A 49 11.33 19.72 -10.71
C MET A 49 9.82 20.00 -10.70
N GLU A 50 9.39 21.22 -10.41
CA GLU A 50 7.99 21.63 -10.33
C GLU A 50 7.19 21.44 -11.64
N LYS A 51 7.87 21.20 -12.76
CA LYS A 51 7.24 20.82 -14.04
C LYS A 51 6.69 19.38 -14.06
N TYR A 52 7.00 18.57 -13.04
CA TYR A 52 6.51 17.21 -12.87
C TYR A 52 5.67 17.05 -11.59
N PRO A 53 4.60 17.85 -11.39
CA PRO A 53 3.77 17.69 -10.20
C PRO A 53 3.13 16.30 -10.21
N VAL A 54 3.20 15.60 -9.08
CA VAL A 54 2.55 14.29 -8.92
C VAL A 54 1.11 14.54 -8.54
N SER A 55 0.16 14.18 -9.41
CA SER A 55 -1.25 14.19 -9.04
C SER A 55 -1.56 13.02 -8.11
N LYS A 56 -2.69 13.09 -7.38
CA LYS A 56 -3.16 11.95 -6.57
C LYS A 56 -3.30 10.67 -7.41
N GLN A 57 -3.76 10.81 -8.65
CA GLN A 57 -3.94 9.67 -9.54
C GLN A 57 -2.59 9.08 -9.97
N ASP A 58 -1.61 9.93 -10.29
CA ASP A 58 -0.26 9.47 -10.63
C ASP A 58 0.38 8.76 -9.44
N TYR A 59 0.27 9.34 -8.24
CA TYR A 59 0.75 8.71 -7.01
C TYR A 59 0.16 7.30 -6.84
N LEU A 60 -1.17 7.15 -6.93
CA LEU A 60 -1.83 5.85 -6.78
C LEU A 60 -1.48 4.86 -7.89
N ASN A 61 -1.19 5.34 -9.11
CA ASN A 61 -0.85 4.48 -10.24
C ASN A 61 0.62 4.03 -10.25
N THR A 62 1.50 4.81 -9.63
CA THR A 62 2.96 4.66 -9.79
C THR A 62 3.65 4.27 -8.49
N PHE A 63 3.03 4.55 -7.33
CA PHE A 63 3.57 4.16 -6.03
C PHE A 63 3.71 2.64 -5.98
N SER A 64 4.93 2.20 -5.70
CA SER A 64 5.28 0.79 -5.75
C SER A 64 6.43 0.49 -4.80
N PHE A 65 6.56 -0.79 -4.47
CA PHE A 65 7.71 -1.29 -3.72
C PHE A 65 8.68 -2.02 -4.67
N PRO A 66 10.00 -1.87 -4.49
CA PRO A 66 10.65 -0.96 -3.54
C PRO A 66 10.45 0.52 -3.91
N VAL A 67 10.34 1.38 -2.90
CA VAL A 67 9.99 2.82 -3.05
C VAL A 67 10.95 3.56 -4.01
N ILE A 68 12.19 3.09 -4.15
CA ILE A 68 13.14 3.65 -5.10
C ILE A 68 12.64 3.64 -6.56
N ASN A 69 11.85 2.63 -6.96
CA ASN A 69 11.29 2.54 -8.30
C ASN A 69 10.26 3.64 -8.56
N TYR A 70 9.48 3.99 -7.55
CA TYR A 70 8.56 5.12 -7.61
C TYR A 70 9.32 6.45 -7.83
N TYR A 71 10.42 6.67 -7.10
CA TYR A 71 11.22 7.88 -7.28
C TYR A 71 11.81 8.00 -8.70
N TYR A 72 12.32 6.89 -9.26
CA TYR A 72 12.76 6.88 -10.65
C TYR A 72 11.62 7.18 -11.63
N HIS A 73 10.41 6.66 -11.38
CA HIS A 73 9.25 6.90 -12.23
C HIS A 73 8.86 8.38 -12.30
N ILE A 74 8.97 9.10 -11.19
CA ILE A 74 8.65 10.54 -11.13
C ILE A 74 9.86 11.44 -11.44
N GLY A 75 10.96 10.85 -11.91
CA GLY A 75 12.09 11.56 -12.50
C GLY A 75 13.26 11.86 -11.55
N TYR A 76 13.29 11.32 -10.34
CA TYR A 76 14.49 11.40 -9.50
C TYR A 76 15.64 10.61 -10.11
N THR A 77 16.85 11.12 -9.89
CA THR A 77 18.12 10.43 -10.18
C THR A 77 18.94 10.40 -8.88
N PHE A 78 19.75 9.36 -8.70
CA PHE A 78 20.52 9.14 -7.47
C PHE A 78 22.02 8.92 -7.74
N ASP A 79 22.50 9.43 -8.88
CA ASP A 79 23.90 9.39 -9.30
C ASP A 79 24.74 10.51 -8.65
#